data_AF-A0A7K2XH69-F1
#
_entry.id   AF-A0A7K2XH69-F1
#
_cell.length_a   1.000
_cell.length_b   1.000
_cell.length_c   1.000
_cell.angle_alpha   90.00
_cell.angle_beta   90.00
_cell.angle_gamma   90.00
#
_symmetry.space_group_name_H-M   'P 1'
#
loop_
_entity.id
_entity.type
_entity.pdbx_description
1 polymer ?
#
loop_
_entity_poly.entity_id
_entity_poly.type
_entity_poly.pdbx_seq_one_letter_code
_entity_poly.pdbx_strand_id
1 'polypeptide(L)'
;MPTTHEVTNQVPPLTGHDASADPALLESLRREGAGWAEAEVRELGVRAGGAEAQEWGRLAERHSPVLHTHDRYGHRIDEVEFHPYWHSLMDVAVRHGLHGAPWADERPGAHVARAAKVFVWGQADAGHLCPVSMTYAAVPALRARPELAEVYEPLLTSRSYDFGLRVPTEKRGIIAGMSMTEKQGGSDVRANTTRAVPAGEPGLYALTGHKWFTSAPMSDVFLTLAQAPGGLSCFLVPRVLPDGTRNAIRLQRLKDKLGNRSNAS
;
A
#
# COMPACT_ATOMS: atom_id res chain seq x y z
N MET A 1 21.45 43.40 6.36
CA MET A 1 22.46 43.59 5.29
C MET A 1 21.73 44.03 4.04
N PRO A 2 22.27 44.96 3.23
CA PRO A 2 21.67 45.30 1.94
C PRO A 2 21.77 44.09 0.98
N THR A 3 20.82 44.01 0.04
CA THR A 3 20.82 43.02 -1.04
C THR A 3 22.10 43.17 -1.87
N THR A 4 22.80 42.07 -2.16
CA THR A 4 24.10 42.11 -2.85
C THR A 4 24.00 41.94 -4.37
N HIS A 5 22.88 41.42 -4.87
CA HIS A 5 22.61 41.19 -6.29
C HIS A 5 21.10 40.98 -6.52
N GLU A 6 20.67 41.06 -7.78
CA GLU A 6 19.35 40.64 -8.23
C GLU A 6 19.40 39.19 -8.73
N VAL A 7 18.37 38.39 -8.41
CA VAL A 7 18.27 37.01 -8.88
C VAL A 7 17.49 36.98 -10.20
N THR A 8 18.16 36.66 -11.30
CA THR A 8 17.57 36.61 -12.65
C THR A 8 17.73 35.22 -13.28
N ASN A 9 17.03 34.96 -14.40
CA ASN A 9 17.12 33.70 -15.16
C ASN A 9 16.81 32.42 -14.32
N GLN A 10 15.80 32.49 -13.45
CA GLN A 10 15.29 31.33 -12.71
C GLN A 10 14.04 30.80 -13.41
N VAL A 11 14.01 29.50 -13.72
CA VAL A 11 12.83 28.85 -14.29
C VAL A 11 11.77 28.72 -13.20
N PRO A 12 10.49 29.07 -13.47
CA PRO A 12 9.42 28.89 -12.49
C PRO A 12 9.19 27.38 -12.20
N PRO A 13 8.70 27.02 -11.01
CA PRO A 13 8.35 25.64 -10.70
C PRO A 13 7.34 25.07 -11.69
N LEU A 14 7.52 23.80 -12.09
CA LEU A 14 6.53 23.07 -12.88
C LEU A 14 5.38 22.60 -11.97
N THR A 15 4.36 23.44 -11.83
CA THR A 15 3.17 23.18 -11.00
C THR A 15 1.91 23.66 -11.70
N GLY A 16 0.76 23.06 -11.37
CA GLY A 16 -0.53 23.38 -12.01
C GLY A 16 -0.67 22.84 -13.43
N HIS A 17 0.09 21.80 -13.80
CA HIS A 17 -0.02 21.13 -15.10
C HIS A 17 -0.86 19.86 -15.00
N ASP A 18 -1.41 19.40 -16.12
CA ASP A 18 -2.10 18.11 -16.19
C ASP A 18 -1.07 17.00 -16.46
N ALA A 19 -0.77 16.19 -15.43
CA ALA A 19 0.15 15.06 -15.53
C ALA A 19 -0.34 13.94 -16.48
N SER A 20 -1.61 13.97 -16.90
CA SER A 20 -2.19 13.08 -17.90
C SER A 20 -2.14 13.61 -19.32
N ALA A 21 -1.70 14.87 -19.52
CA ALA A 21 -1.57 15.51 -20.84
C ALA A 21 -0.38 14.95 -21.64
N ASP A 22 -0.30 13.63 -21.74
CA ASP A 22 0.62 12.84 -22.53
C ASP A 22 -0.18 12.17 -23.67
N PRO A 23 0.06 12.55 -24.94
CA PRO A 23 -0.64 11.95 -26.07
C PRO A 23 -0.52 10.42 -26.12
N ALA A 24 0.66 9.87 -25.80
CA ALA A 24 0.89 8.43 -25.84
C ALA A 24 0.10 7.70 -24.73
N LEU A 25 0.00 8.30 -23.54
CA LEU A 25 -0.84 7.77 -22.45
C LEU A 25 -2.32 7.72 -22.87
N LEU A 26 -2.85 8.84 -23.37
CA LEU A 26 -4.27 8.97 -23.68
C LEU A 26 -4.69 8.16 -24.92
N GLU A 27 -3.85 8.14 -25.95
CA GLU A 27 -4.05 7.27 -27.12
C GLU A 27 -4.02 5.79 -26.73
N SER A 28 -3.07 5.39 -25.87
CA SER A 28 -3.02 4.01 -25.37
C SER A 28 -4.23 3.67 -24.52
N LEU A 29 -4.68 4.56 -23.64
CA LEU A 29 -5.89 4.34 -22.85
C LEU A 29 -7.11 4.04 -23.73
N ARG A 30 -7.31 4.82 -24.81
CA ARG A 30 -8.40 4.58 -25.78
C ARG A 30 -8.20 3.31 -26.59
N ARG A 31 -6.98 3.09 -27.12
CA ARG A 31 -6.63 1.93 -27.95
C ARG A 31 -6.84 0.61 -27.20
N GLU A 32 -6.45 0.57 -25.93
CA GLU A 32 -6.54 -0.64 -25.08
C GLU A 32 -7.91 -0.78 -24.38
N GLY A 33 -8.97 -0.15 -24.91
CA GLY A 33 -10.35 -0.37 -24.47
C GLY A 33 -10.77 0.35 -23.17
N ALA A 34 -9.95 1.25 -22.64
CA ALA A 34 -10.19 1.96 -21.39
C ALA A 34 -10.53 3.46 -21.58
N GLY A 35 -10.92 3.86 -22.79
CA GLY A 35 -11.27 5.26 -23.11
C GLY A 35 -12.40 5.83 -22.24
N TRP A 36 -13.27 4.98 -21.70
CA TRP A 36 -14.31 5.37 -20.74
C TRP A 36 -13.74 5.97 -19.44
N ALA A 37 -12.47 5.71 -19.11
CA ALA A 37 -11.81 6.20 -17.91
C ALA A 37 -11.05 7.52 -18.13
N GLU A 38 -11.04 8.09 -19.34
CA GLU A 38 -10.23 9.26 -19.68
C GLU A 38 -10.52 10.46 -18.76
N ALA A 39 -11.79 10.72 -18.45
CA ALA A 39 -12.17 11.80 -17.55
C ALA A 39 -11.58 11.62 -16.13
N GLU A 40 -11.65 10.41 -15.56
CA GLU A 40 -11.05 10.11 -14.25
C GLU A 40 -9.52 10.21 -14.28
N VAL A 41 -8.89 9.80 -15.38
CA VAL A 41 -7.43 9.89 -15.57
C VAL A 41 -6.99 11.36 -15.64
N ARG A 42 -7.74 12.22 -16.33
CA ARG A 42 -7.48 13.66 -16.41
C ARG A 42 -7.69 14.38 -15.08
N GLU A 43 -8.75 14.05 -14.36
CA GLU A 43 -8.99 14.57 -13.01
C GLU A 43 -7.80 14.28 -12.08
N LEU A 44 -7.34 13.02 -12.08
CA LEU A 44 -6.15 12.64 -11.32
C LEU A 44 -4.87 13.31 -11.84
N GLY A 45 -4.74 13.47 -13.15
CA GLY A 45 -3.59 14.12 -13.79
C GLY A 45 -3.43 15.58 -13.37
N VAL A 46 -4.51 16.36 -13.42
CA VAL A 46 -4.54 17.76 -12.94
C VAL A 46 -4.19 17.82 -11.46
N ARG A 47 -4.73 16.90 -10.65
CA ARG A 47 -4.44 16.87 -9.21
C ARG A 47 -2.98 16.54 -8.93
N ALA A 48 -2.42 15.53 -9.60
CA ALA A 48 -1.04 15.09 -9.41
C ALA A 48 -0.02 16.17 -9.79
N GLY A 49 -0.28 16.94 -10.84
CA GLY A 49 0.57 18.06 -11.25
C GLY A 49 0.35 19.37 -10.47
N GLY A 50 -0.60 19.40 -9.53
CA GLY A 50 -0.93 20.55 -8.70
C GLY A 50 0.01 20.72 -7.48
N ALA A 51 0.16 21.97 -7.01
CA ALA A 51 1.03 22.31 -5.89
C ALA A 51 0.68 21.58 -4.58
N GLU A 52 -0.60 21.29 -4.34
CA GLU A 52 -1.06 20.57 -3.15
C GLU A 52 -0.50 19.13 -3.11
N ALA A 53 -0.69 18.34 -4.17
CA ALA A 53 -0.20 16.96 -4.21
C ALA A 53 1.35 16.90 -4.19
N GLN A 54 2.00 17.86 -4.84
CA GLN A 54 3.46 18.01 -4.80
C GLN A 54 3.96 18.26 -3.36
N GLU A 55 3.27 19.13 -2.61
CA GLU A 55 3.62 19.40 -1.20
C GLU A 55 3.33 18.18 -0.31
N TRP A 56 2.25 17.46 -0.58
CA TRP A 56 1.93 16.21 0.11
C TRP A 56 3.05 15.19 -0.03
N GLY A 57 3.51 14.93 -1.26
CA GLY A 57 4.62 14.02 -1.52
C GLY A 57 5.92 14.50 -0.88
N ARG A 58 6.24 15.79 -1.01
CA ARG A 58 7.44 16.39 -0.41
C ARG A 58 7.49 16.21 1.10
N LEU A 59 6.38 16.50 1.81
CA LEU A 59 6.33 16.37 3.27
C LEU A 59 6.26 14.90 3.72
N ALA A 60 5.55 14.03 3.01
CA ALA A 60 5.51 12.61 3.33
C ALA A 60 6.91 11.95 3.21
N GLU A 61 7.69 12.30 2.19
CA GLU A 61 9.08 11.81 2.05
C GLU A 61 10.04 12.45 3.07
N ARG A 62 9.90 13.75 3.32
CA ARG A 62 10.75 14.50 4.26
C ARG A 62 10.54 14.08 5.71
N HIS A 63 9.29 13.87 6.11
CA HIS A 63 8.89 13.47 7.45
C HIS A 63 8.57 11.97 7.46
N SER A 64 9.62 11.16 7.46
CA SER A 64 9.53 9.71 7.41
C SER A 64 8.70 9.16 8.58
N PRO A 65 7.97 8.03 8.38
CA PRO A 65 7.14 7.44 9.42
C PRO A 65 7.93 7.09 10.69
N VAL A 66 7.28 7.19 11.85
CA VAL A 66 7.88 6.95 13.17
C VAL A 66 7.30 5.69 13.79
N LEU A 67 8.17 4.76 14.19
CA LEU A 67 7.75 3.54 14.88
C LEU A 67 7.66 3.76 16.39
N HIS A 68 6.46 3.52 16.91
CA HIS A 68 6.17 3.48 18.33
C HIS A 68 6.02 2.03 18.77
N THR A 69 7.09 1.46 19.33
CA THR A 69 7.04 0.08 19.83
C THR A 69 6.25 -0.03 21.12
N HIS A 70 6.27 0.99 21.98
CA HIS A 70 5.61 1.02 23.28
C HIS A 70 4.85 2.34 23.50
N ASP A 71 3.82 2.30 24.34
CA ASP A 71 3.14 3.49 24.84
C ASP A 71 3.92 4.17 25.98
N ARG A 72 3.37 5.28 26.51
CA ARG A 72 3.98 6.05 27.60
C ARG A 72 4.10 5.29 28.93
N TYR A 73 3.44 4.15 29.08
CA TYR A 73 3.45 3.31 30.28
C TYR A 73 4.35 2.08 30.13
N GLY A 74 4.93 1.87 28.94
CA GLY A 74 5.77 0.72 28.64
C GLY A 74 5.00 -0.50 28.12
N HIS A 75 3.71 -0.39 27.80
CA HIS A 75 2.99 -1.47 27.12
C HIS A 75 3.36 -1.48 25.65
N ARG A 76 3.60 -2.66 25.10
CA ARG A 76 3.97 -2.80 23.68
C ARG A 76 2.76 -2.54 22.77
N ILE A 77 2.89 -1.61 21.83
CA ILE A 77 1.84 -1.21 20.88
C ILE A 77 2.17 -1.45 19.40
N ASP A 78 3.44 -1.53 18.99
CA ASP A 78 3.79 -1.88 17.59
C ASP A 78 3.03 -1.04 16.52
N GLU A 79 2.97 0.29 16.70
CA GLU A 79 2.29 1.23 15.79
C GLU A 79 3.28 2.09 14.99
N VAL A 80 2.88 2.51 13.80
CA VAL A 80 3.66 3.46 12.98
C VAL A 80 2.82 4.69 12.71
N GLU A 81 3.35 5.84 13.14
CA GLU A 81 2.79 7.15 12.86
C GLU A 81 3.28 7.68 11.51
N PHE A 82 2.36 8.21 10.72
CA PHE A 82 2.66 8.82 9.43
C PHE A 82 2.33 10.32 9.47
N HIS A 83 3.05 11.11 8.67
CA HIS A 83 2.64 12.50 8.41
C HIS A 83 1.21 12.52 7.82
N PRO A 84 0.31 13.45 8.21
CA PRO A 84 -1.08 13.45 7.74
C PRO A 84 -1.25 13.39 6.22
N TYR A 85 -0.34 14.00 5.45
CA TYR A 85 -0.38 13.96 3.98
C TYR A 85 -0.14 12.57 3.37
N TRP A 86 0.45 11.62 4.10
CA TRP A 86 0.41 10.21 3.70
C TRP A 86 -1.02 9.71 3.58
N HIS A 87 -1.86 10.04 4.57
CA HIS A 87 -3.27 9.63 4.57
C HIS A 87 -4.05 10.35 3.47
N SER A 88 -3.72 11.61 3.16
CA SER A 88 -4.27 12.32 2.00
C SER A 88 -3.92 11.62 0.69
N LEU A 89 -2.67 11.20 0.51
CA LEU A 89 -2.23 10.48 -0.69
C LEU A 89 -2.94 9.12 -0.84
N MET A 90 -3.02 8.35 0.25
CA MET A 90 -3.72 7.07 0.30
C MET A 90 -5.22 7.20 0.02
N ASP A 91 -5.87 8.22 0.59
CA ASP A 91 -7.29 8.48 0.39
C ASP A 91 -7.62 8.71 -1.09
N VAL A 92 -6.83 9.51 -1.80
CA VAL A 92 -7.00 9.71 -3.26
C VAL A 92 -6.82 8.39 -4.01
N ALA A 93 -5.72 7.67 -3.76
CA ALA A 93 -5.45 6.42 -4.45
C ALA A 93 -6.56 5.38 -4.24
N VAL A 94 -7.09 5.28 -3.02
CA VAL A 94 -8.17 4.33 -2.67
C VAL A 94 -9.51 4.76 -3.28
N ARG A 95 -9.90 6.03 -3.19
CA ARG A 95 -11.16 6.54 -3.77
C ARG A 95 -11.23 6.38 -5.29
N HIS A 96 -10.11 6.61 -5.98
CA HIS A 96 -10.02 6.39 -7.43
C HIS A 96 -9.82 4.90 -7.80
N GLY A 97 -9.80 4.00 -6.80
CA GLY A 97 -9.83 2.55 -6.99
C GLY A 97 -8.49 1.91 -7.36
N LEU A 98 -7.36 2.63 -7.23
CA LEU A 98 -6.05 2.15 -7.69
C LEU A 98 -5.58 0.87 -6.97
N HIS A 99 -6.05 0.69 -5.74
CA HIS A 99 -5.63 -0.35 -4.80
C HIS A 99 -6.34 -1.70 -4.99
N GLY A 100 -7.44 -1.78 -5.76
CA GLY A 100 -8.18 -3.05 -5.86
C GLY A 100 -9.46 -3.03 -6.70
N ALA A 101 -10.09 -1.87 -6.89
CA ALA A 101 -11.40 -1.77 -7.57
C ALA A 101 -11.51 -2.48 -8.94
N PRO A 102 -10.46 -2.59 -9.79
CA PRO A 102 -10.58 -3.34 -11.06
C PRO A 102 -10.99 -4.80 -10.90
N TRP A 103 -10.74 -5.42 -9.74
CA TRP A 103 -11.14 -6.81 -9.50
C TRP A 103 -12.65 -7.00 -9.32
N ALA A 104 -13.37 -5.91 -9.05
CA ALA A 104 -14.82 -5.84 -8.91
C ALA A 104 -15.48 -5.03 -10.06
N ASP A 105 -14.73 -4.72 -11.13
CA ASP A 105 -15.19 -3.93 -12.26
C ASP A 105 -15.15 -4.77 -13.54
N GLU A 106 -16.32 -5.18 -14.02
CA GLU A 106 -16.46 -6.05 -15.19
C GLU A 106 -16.23 -5.32 -16.52
N ARG A 107 -16.06 -3.99 -16.51
CA ARG A 107 -15.86 -3.24 -17.75
C ARG A 107 -14.54 -3.65 -18.43
N PRO A 108 -14.56 -3.91 -19.74
CA PRO A 108 -13.33 -4.10 -20.51
C PRO A 108 -12.35 -2.94 -20.29
N GLY A 109 -11.07 -3.27 -20.09
CA GLY A 109 -10.04 -2.27 -19.83
C GLY A 109 -9.95 -1.74 -18.39
N ALA A 110 -10.69 -2.28 -17.40
CA ALA A 110 -10.60 -1.84 -16.00
C ALA A 110 -9.16 -1.85 -15.44
N HIS A 111 -8.38 -2.88 -15.77
CA HIS A 111 -6.97 -2.96 -15.38
C HIS A 111 -6.08 -1.95 -16.12
N VAL A 112 -6.37 -1.64 -17.39
CA VAL A 112 -5.70 -0.60 -18.18
C VAL A 112 -6.01 0.78 -17.59
N ALA A 113 -7.28 1.06 -17.28
CA ALA A 113 -7.70 2.29 -16.60
C ALA A 113 -6.95 2.46 -15.27
N ARG A 114 -6.83 1.40 -14.47
CA ARG A 114 -6.04 1.42 -13.23
C ARG A 114 -4.56 1.68 -13.49
N ALA A 115 -3.97 1.08 -14.53
CA ALA A 115 -2.57 1.32 -14.88
C ALA A 115 -2.32 2.80 -15.22
N ALA A 116 -3.18 3.42 -16.04
CA ALA A 116 -3.10 4.84 -16.37
C ALA A 116 -3.26 5.73 -15.13
N LYS A 117 -4.23 5.41 -14.25
CA LYS A 117 -4.45 6.14 -13.00
C LYS A 117 -3.25 6.07 -12.04
N VAL A 118 -2.63 4.89 -11.91
CA VAL A 118 -1.41 4.72 -11.12
C VAL A 118 -0.23 5.49 -11.72
N PHE A 119 -0.11 5.48 -13.05
CA PHE A 119 0.95 6.21 -13.75
C PHE A 119 0.89 7.72 -13.48
N VAL A 120 -0.29 8.33 -13.61
CA VAL A 120 -0.44 9.79 -13.38
C VAL A 120 -0.33 10.14 -11.90
N TRP A 121 -0.99 9.38 -11.01
CA TRP A 121 -1.00 9.68 -9.58
C TRP A 121 0.36 9.44 -8.91
N GLY A 122 1.12 8.47 -9.41
CA GLY A 122 2.46 8.16 -8.92
C GLY A 122 3.48 9.29 -9.10
N GLN A 123 3.18 10.30 -9.93
CA GLN A 123 4.01 11.49 -10.05
C GLN A 123 4.00 12.36 -8.79
N ALA A 124 2.96 12.27 -7.96
CA ALA A 124 2.87 13.01 -6.70
C ALA A 124 3.77 12.40 -5.61
N ASP A 125 3.72 11.07 -5.44
CA ASP A 125 4.54 10.31 -4.49
C ASP A 125 4.55 8.83 -4.88
N ALA A 126 5.73 8.23 -4.96
CA ALA A 126 5.87 6.81 -5.28
C ALA A 126 5.75 5.90 -4.05
N GLY A 127 5.93 6.42 -2.83
CA GLY A 127 5.97 5.60 -1.62
C GLY A 127 4.63 5.01 -1.23
N HIS A 128 3.57 5.81 -1.21
CA HIS A 128 2.21 5.35 -0.89
C HIS A 128 1.65 4.37 -1.93
N LEU A 129 2.22 4.33 -3.14
CA LEU A 129 1.84 3.33 -4.14
C LEU A 129 2.27 1.90 -3.76
N CYS A 130 3.16 1.73 -2.77
CA CYS A 130 3.55 0.41 -2.28
C CYS A 130 2.36 -0.37 -1.69
N PRO A 131 1.66 0.11 -0.64
CA PRO A 131 0.45 -0.55 -0.14
C PRO A 131 -0.68 -0.63 -1.17
N VAL A 132 -0.83 0.37 -2.04
CA VAL A 132 -1.81 0.35 -3.14
C VAL A 132 -1.55 -0.84 -4.08
N SER A 133 -0.29 -1.07 -4.44
CA SER A 133 0.09 -2.16 -5.35
C SER A 133 0.02 -3.53 -4.69
N MET A 134 0.43 -3.64 -3.42
CA MET A 134 0.30 -4.88 -2.66
C MET A 134 -1.17 -5.28 -2.46
N THR A 135 -2.05 -4.32 -2.17
CA THR A 135 -3.49 -4.57 -2.04
C THR A 135 -4.09 -5.09 -3.34
N TYR A 136 -3.74 -4.46 -4.46
CA TYR A 136 -4.20 -4.89 -5.78
C TYR A 136 -3.72 -6.31 -6.10
N ALA A 137 -2.45 -6.62 -5.80
CA ALA A 137 -1.87 -7.93 -6.09
C ALA A 137 -2.30 -9.04 -5.10
N ALA A 138 -2.84 -8.69 -3.93
CA ALA A 138 -3.29 -9.67 -2.94
C ALA A 138 -4.56 -10.42 -3.39
N VAL A 139 -5.46 -9.76 -4.13
CA VAL A 139 -6.77 -10.32 -4.51
C VAL A 139 -6.65 -11.65 -5.28
N PRO A 140 -5.85 -11.77 -6.36
CA PRO A 140 -5.74 -13.06 -7.07
C PRO A 140 -5.17 -14.19 -6.22
N ALA A 141 -4.22 -13.89 -5.33
CA ALA A 141 -3.65 -14.89 -4.43
C ALA A 141 -4.67 -15.35 -3.37
N LEU A 142 -5.49 -14.42 -2.87
CA LEU A 142 -6.56 -14.71 -1.93
C LEU A 142 -7.64 -15.64 -2.51
N ARG A 143 -7.98 -15.49 -3.80
CA ARG A 143 -8.95 -16.34 -4.51
C ARG A 143 -8.60 -17.83 -4.55
N ALA A 144 -7.35 -18.22 -4.23
CA ALA A 144 -6.98 -19.62 -4.02
C ALA A 144 -7.65 -20.26 -2.77
N ARG A 145 -8.28 -19.44 -1.92
CA ARG A 145 -9.12 -19.81 -0.79
C ARG A 145 -10.45 -19.07 -0.88
N PRO A 146 -11.45 -19.62 -1.60
CA PRO A 146 -12.73 -18.96 -1.86
C PRO A 146 -13.43 -18.43 -0.61
N GLU A 147 -13.34 -19.17 0.50
CA GLU A 147 -13.92 -18.79 1.80
C GLU A 147 -13.29 -17.53 2.40
N LEU A 148 -12.00 -17.29 2.14
CA LEU A 148 -11.35 -16.03 2.54
C LEU A 148 -11.63 -14.92 1.53
N ALA A 149 -11.69 -15.25 0.24
CA ALA A 149 -12.01 -14.27 -0.80
C ALA A 149 -13.40 -13.66 -0.60
N GLU A 150 -14.40 -14.48 -0.28
CA GLU A 150 -15.77 -14.04 0.02
C GLU A 150 -15.81 -12.97 1.13
N VAL A 151 -14.95 -13.10 2.14
CA VAL A 151 -14.89 -12.17 3.28
C VAL A 151 -14.07 -10.92 2.97
N TYR A 152 -12.85 -11.09 2.44
CA TYR A 152 -11.88 -9.99 2.37
C TYR A 152 -11.85 -9.27 1.02
N GLU A 153 -12.23 -9.90 -0.09
CA GLU A 153 -12.20 -9.26 -1.41
C GLU A 153 -13.12 -8.02 -1.51
N PRO A 154 -14.35 -8.03 -0.99
CA PRO A 154 -15.19 -6.83 -0.98
C PRO A 154 -14.53 -5.65 -0.24
N LEU A 155 -13.75 -5.94 0.80
CA LEU A 155 -13.03 -4.94 1.60
C LEU A 155 -11.76 -4.45 0.89
N LEU A 156 -11.04 -5.32 0.19
CA LEU A 156 -9.83 -5.01 -0.59
C LEU A 156 -10.14 -4.24 -1.88
N THR A 157 -11.38 -4.29 -2.36
CA THR A 157 -11.86 -3.59 -3.56
C THR A 157 -12.65 -2.32 -3.24
N SER A 158 -12.94 -2.09 -1.95
CA SER A 158 -13.69 -0.93 -1.45
C SER A 158 -12.96 0.39 -1.69
N ARG A 159 -13.67 1.38 -2.23
CA ARG A 159 -13.11 2.74 -2.48
C ARG A 159 -13.03 3.62 -1.23
N SER A 160 -13.10 3.05 -0.03
CA SER A 160 -13.01 3.78 1.25
C SER A 160 -11.67 3.56 1.93
N TYR A 161 -10.86 4.62 2.04
CA TYR A 161 -9.66 4.55 2.86
C TYR A 161 -10.03 4.68 4.34
N ASP A 162 -9.86 3.57 5.05
CA ASP A 162 -10.21 3.45 6.46
C ASP A 162 -8.94 3.03 7.21
N PHE A 163 -8.13 3.98 7.68
CA PHE A 163 -6.92 3.68 8.43
C PHE A 163 -7.21 3.58 9.94
N GLY A 164 -6.28 2.96 10.67
CA GLY A 164 -6.43 2.68 12.10
C GLY A 164 -6.60 1.20 12.38
N LEU A 165 -6.26 0.82 13.62
CA LEU A 165 -6.18 -0.56 14.05
C LEU A 165 -7.53 -1.04 14.61
N ARG A 166 -8.19 -1.95 13.88
CA ARG A 166 -9.45 -2.63 14.23
C ARG A 166 -9.46 -4.03 13.62
N VAL A 167 -10.44 -4.85 13.98
CA VAL A 167 -10.69 -6.11 13.26
C VAL A 167 -10.94 -5.79 11.78
N PRO A 168 -10.23 -6.41 10.83
CA PRO A 168 -10.32 -6.04 9.41
C PRO A 168 -11.76 -6.04 8.87
N THR A 169 -12.60 -6.99 9.30
CA THR A 169 -13.99 -7.13 8.86
C THR A 169 -14.94 -6.05 9.40
N GLU A 170 -14.49 -5.22 10.34
CA GLU A 170 -15.27 -4.09 10.88
C GLU A 170 -14.96 -2.76 10.15
N LYS A 171 -14.00 -2.78 9.21
CA LYS A 171 -13.56 -1.59 8.48
C LYS A 171 -14.33 -1.44 7.18
N ARG A 172 -14.45 -0.20 6.68
CA ARG A 172 -15.13 0.08 5.39
C ARG A 172 -14.31 -0.34 4.18
N GLY A 173 -13.00 -0.49 4.35
CA GLY A 173 -12.04 -0.93 3.35
C GLY A 173 -10.73 -1.27 4.04
N ILE A 174 -9.95 -2.18 3.44
CA ILE A 174 -8.71 -2.67 4.05
C ILE A 174 -7.54 -2.58 3.08
N ILE A 175 -6.34 -2.50 3.64
CA ILE A 175 -5.07 -2.51 2.90
C ILE A 175 -4.34 -3.82 3.19
N ALA A 176 -3.82 -4.47 2.14
CA ALA A 176 -2.99 -5.67 2.30
C ALA A 176 -1.50 -5.37 2.13
N GLY A 177 -0.69 -6.06 2.92
CA GLY A 177 0.76 -6.12 2.78
C GLY A 177 1.25 -7.49 2.33
N MET A 178 2.55 -7.59 2.06
CA MET A 178 3.23 -8.84 1.74
C MET A 178 4.47 -9.00 2.59
N SER A 179 4.64 -10.19 3.16
CA SER A 179 5.63 -10.52 4.17
C SER A 179 6.36 -11.80 3.77
N MET A 180 7.30 -11.66 2.84
CA MET A 180 7.94 -12.80 2.16
C MET A 180 9.40 -12.95 2.58
N THR A 181 10.21 -11.90 2.35
CA THR A 181 11.66 -11.86 2.50
C THR A 181 12.11 -12.13 3.93
N GLU A 182 13.11 -12.99 4.08
CA GLU A 182 13.83 -13.21 5.33
C GLU A 182 15.30 -12.78 5.20
N LYS A 183 16.03 -12.77 6.31
CA LYS A 183 17.42 -12.27 6.36
C LYS A 183 18.35 -13.04 5.42
N GLN A 184 18.12 -14.34 5.29
CA GLN A 184 18.90 -15.27 4.47
C GLN A 184 18.56 -15.21 2.98
N GLY A 185 17.43 -14.59 2.58
CA GLY A 185 17.04 -14.53 1.18
C GLY A 185 15.68 -13.87 0.94
N GLY A 186 15.62 -13.07 -0.12
CA GLY A 186 14.37 -12.55 -0.69
C GLY A 186 13.99 -13.25 -2.00
N SER A 187 14.98 -13.57 -2.84
CA SER A 187 14.77 -14.29 -4.10
C SER A 187 14.47 -15.77 -3.85
N ASP A 188 15.28 -16.44 -3.03
CA ASP A 188 15.03 -17.84 -2.65
C ASP A 188 14.11 -17.91 -1.43
N VAL A 189 12.80 -17.78 -1.66
CA VAL A 189 11.79 -17.87 -0.60
C VAL A 189 11.63 -19.29 -0.03
N ARG A 190 12.17 -20.32 -0.69
CA ARG A 190 12.12 -21.70 -0.18
C ARG A 190 13.11 -21.90 0.98
N ALA A 191 14.14 -21.06 1.07
CA ALA A 191 15.04 -20.99 2.21
C ALA A 191 14.41 -20.32 3.45
N ASN A 192 13.14 -19.91 3.41
CA ASN A 192 12.45 -19.34 4.57
C ASN A 192 12.45 -20.30 5.77
N THR A 193 12.61 -19.71 6.96
CA THR A 193 12.70 -20.38 8.26
C THR A 193 11.53 -20.06 9.18
N THR A 194 10.70 -19.05 8.84
CA THR A 194 9.41 -18.85 9.53
C THR A 194 8.60 -20.14 9.47
N ARG A 195 8.21 -20.69 10.62
CA ARG A 195 7.49 -21.95 10.74
C ARG A 195 6.02 -21.70 11.05
N ALA A 196 5.14 -22.49 10.42
CA ALA A 196 3.71 -22.53 10.68
C ALA A 196 3.33 -23.88 11.30
N VAL A 197 2.65 -23.85 12.45
CA VAL A 197 2.18 -25.03 13.18
C VAL A 197 0.66 -24.99 13.30
N PRO A 198 -0.08 -26.08 13.03
CA PRO A 198 -1.53 -26.10 13.25
C PRO A 198 -1.92 -25.64 14.66
N ALA A 199 -2.91 -24.75 14.76
CA ALA A 199 -3.28 -24.05 16.00
C ALA A 199 -4.66 -24.49 16.55
N GLY A 200 -4.97 -25.78 16.46
CA GLY A 200 -6.19 -26.37 17.02
C GLY A 200 -7.34 -26.46 16.03
N GLU A 201 -7.70 -25.36 15.35
CA GLU A 201 -8.75 -25.37 14.33
C GLU A 201 -8.22 -25.67 12.93
N PRO A 202 -8.96 -26.43 12.10
CA PRO A 202 -8.59 -26.67 10.71
C PRO A 202 -8.34 -25.36 9.95
N GLY A 203 -7.18 -25.25 9.31
CA GLY A 203 -6.80 -24.06 8.54
C GLY A 203 -6.16 -22.93 9.35
N LEU A 204 -6.19 -22.97 10.68
CA LEU A 204 -5.48 -22.01 11.54
C LEU A 204 -4.08 -22.49 11.90
N TYR A 205 -3.12 -21.59 11.80
CA TYR A 205 -1.71 -21.86 12.08
C TYR A 205 -1.10 -20.76 12.95
N ALA A 206 -0.29 -21.18 13.93
CA ALA A 206 0.59 -20.31 14.67
C ALA A 206 1.91 -20.16 13.91
N LEU A 207 2.27 -18.92 13.57
CA LEU A 207 3.51 -18.60 12.86
C LEU A 207 4.57 -18.12 13.85
N THR A 208 5.80 -18.61 13.72
CA THR A 208 6.96 -18.18 14.51
C THR A 208 8.16 -18.02 13.59
N GLY A 209 8.77 -16.83 13.60
CA GLY A 209 9.90 -16.48 12.75
C GLY A 209 10.08 -14.98 12.64
N HIS A 210 10.63 -14.52 11.52
CA HIS A 210 10.80 -13.10 11.22
C HIS A 210 10.60 -12.84 9.74
N LYS A 211 10.25 -11.60 9.42
CA LYS A 211 10.35 -11.06 8.06
C LYS A 211 11.30 -9.87 8.07
N TRP A 212 12.19 -9.86 7.09
CA TRP A 212 13.30 -8.92 7.07
C TRP A 212 12.90 -7.58 6.46
N PHE A 213 12.00 -7.58 5.49
CA PHE A 213 11.39 -6.39 4.92
C PHE A 213 9.88 -6.61 4.82
N THR A 214 9.12 -5.82 5.56
CA THR A 214 7.66 -5.81 5.53
C THR A 214 7.21 -4.37 5.37
N SER A 215 6.93 -3.99 4.13
CA SER A 215 6.43 -2.66 3.80
C SER A 215 4.99 -2.47 4.26
N ALA A 216 4.61 -1.21 4.51
CA ALA A 216 3.31 -0.83 5.03
C ALA A 216 2.89 -1.69 6.24
N PRO A 217 3.66 -1.69 7.35
CA PRO A 217 3.38 -2.52 8.52
C PRO A 217 2.03 -2.21 9.18
N MET A 218 1.36 -1.11 8.79
CA MET A 218 0.01 -0.77 9.23
C MET A 218 -1.11 -1.39 8.38
N SER A 219 -0.79 -2.15 7.32
CA SER A 219 -1.77 -2.94 6.56
C SER A 219 -2.59 -3.84 7.48
N ASP A 220 -3.85 -4.05 7.15
CA ASP A 220 -4.81 -4.80 7.96
C ASP A 220 -4.51 -6.30 7.96
N VAL A 221 -4.07 -6.79 6.81
CA VAL A 221 -3.72 -8.19 6.56
C VAL A 221 -2.42 -8.31 5.78
N PHE A 222 -1.70 -9.40 5.97
CA PHE A 222 -0.49 -9.72 5.22
C PHE A 222 -0.57 -11.09 4.59
N LEU A 223 -0.22 -11.18 3.30
CA LEU A 223 0.14 -12.46 2.71
C LEU A 223 1.57 -12.81 3.12
N THR A 224 1.71 -13.87 3.91
CA THR A 224 2.96 -14.25 4.58
C THR A 224 3.38 -15.66 4.20
N LEU A 225 4.64 -15.83 3.80
CA LEU A 225 5.20 -17.16 3.50
C LEU A 225 5.81 -17.81 4.74
N ALA A 226 5.48 -19.07 5.01
CA ALA A 226 6.06 -19.86 6.10
C ALA A 226 6.12 -21.36 5.76
N GLN A 227 7.02 -22.09 6.41
CA GLN A 227 7.16 -23.54 6.29
C GLN A 227 6.09 -24.24 7.13
N ALA A 228 5.17 -24.93 6.47
CA ALA A 228 4.18 -25.81 7.08
C ALA A 228 4.63 -27.29 6.97
N PRO A 229 3.93 -28.26 7.58
CA PRO A 229 4.27 -29.68 7.43
C PRO A 229 4.35 -30.18 5.97
N GLY A 230 3.61 -29.55 5.04
CA GLY A 230 3.63 -29.84 3.60
C GLY A 230 4.63 -29.00 2.79
N GLY A 231 5.50 -28.23 3.43
CA GLY A 231 6.45 -27.31 2.80
C GLY A 231 5.99 -25.85 2.79
N LEU A 232 6.66 -25.04 1.98
CA LEU A 232 6.42 -23.60 1.90
C LEU A 232 4.97 -23.31 1.51
N SER A 233 4.29 -22.55 2.35
CA SER A 233 2.86 -22.23 2.23
C SER A 233 2.62 -20.72 2.40
N CYS A 234 1.51 -20.23 1.87
CA CYS A 234 1.07 -18.84 2.00
C CYS A 234 -0.07 -18.74 3.03
N PHE A 235 0.02 -17.74 3.91
CA PHE A 235 -0.92 -17.49 5.00
C PHE A 235 -1.46 -16.07 4.92
N LEU A 236 -2.76 -15.90 5.16
CA LEU A 236 -3.36 -14.59 5.44
C LEU A 236 -3.22 -14.30 6.94
N VAL A 237 -2.45 -13.27 7.28
CA VAL A 237 -2.15 -12.92 8.68
C VAL A 237 -2.72 -11.53 9.00
N PRO A 238 -3.80 -11.42 9.79
CA PRO A 238 -4.35 -10.12 10.17
C PRO A 238 -3.54 -9.47 11.32
N ARG A 239 -3.51 -8.13 11.40
CA ARG A 239 -2.92 -7.42 12.56
C ARG A 239 -3.78 -7.51 13.82
N VAL A 240 -5.09 -7.65 13.65
CA VAL A 240 -6.07 -7.79 14.74
C VAL A 240 -6.83 -9.08 14.50
N LEU A 241 -6.89 -9.93 15.52
CA LEU A 241 -7.61 -11.20 15.50
C LEU A 241 -9.13 -10.98 15.51
N PRO A 242 -9.94 -11.98 15.14
CA PRO A 242 -11.41 -11.86 15.16
C PRO A 242 -12.01 -11.51 16.52
N ASP A 243 -11.31 -11.80 17.62
CA ASP A 243 -11.73 -11.45 18.99
C ASP A 243 -11.38 -10.00 19.40
N GLY A 244 -10.83 -9.20 18.48
CA GLY A 244 -10.43 -7.82 18.71
C GLY A 244 -9.05 -7.65 19.33
N THR A 245 -8.37 -8.75 19.70
CA THR A 245 -7.03 -8.68 20.26
C THR A 245 -5.98 -8.46 19.18
N ARG A 246 -4.85 -7.83 19.56
CA ARG A 246 -3.73 -7.62 18.65
C ARG A 246 -3.03 -8.94 18.38
N ASN A 247 -2.81 -9.26 17.10
CA ASN A 247 -2.02 -10.42 16.72
C ASN A 247 -0.55 -10.20 17.09
N ALA A 248 0.20 -11.29 17.28
CA ALA A 248 1.56 -11.28 17.80
C ALA A 248 2.63 -10.86 16.75
N ILE A 249 2.36 -9.81 15.97
CA ILE A 249 3.30 -9.21 15.03
C ILE A 249 4.13 -8.16 15.77
N ARG A 250 5.45 -8.38 15.87
CA ARG A 250 6.36 -7.54 16.65
C ARG A 250 7.27 -6.71 15.76
N LEU A 251 6.98 -5.41 15.64
CA LEU A 251 7.79 -4.49 14.85
C LEU A 251 9.09 -4.15 15.58
N GLN A 252 10.23 -4.48 14.98
CA GLN A 252 11.53 -4.31 15.62
C GLN A 252 12.17 -2.95 15.31
N ARG A 253 12.10 -2.53 14.04
CA ARG A 253 12.71 -1.30 13.54
C ARG A 253 12.10 -0.93 12.20
N LEU A 254 12.17 0.34 11.85
CA LEU A 254 12.00 0.78 10.47
C LEU A 254 13.34 0.78 9.75
N LYS A 255 13.29 0.58 8.43
CA LYS A 255 14.45 0.74 7.55
C LYS A 255 14.75 2.22 7.35
N ASP A 256 16.03 2.60 7.53
CA ASP A 256 16.54 3.86 6.99
C ASP A 256 16.92 3.63 5.53
N LYS A 257 16.04 4.09 4.63
CA LYS A 257 16.11 3.82 3.19
C LYS A 257 16.70 5.01 2.44
N LEU A 258 17.39 4.73 1.34
CA LEU A 258 17.91 5.73 0.40
C LEU A 258 16.80 6.64 -0.15
N GLY A 259 15.68 6.04 -0.56
CA GLY A 259 14.46 6.69 -1.05
C GLY A 259 13.23 5.89 -0.63
N ASN A 260 12.05 6.16 -1.21
CA ASN A 260 10.79 5.53 -0.81
C ASN A 260 10.51 5.76 0.69
N ARG A 261 10.93 6.91 1.22
CA ARG A 261 11.00 7.18 2.67
C ARG A 261 9.63 7.50 3.26
N SER A 262 8.65 7.87 2.43
CA SER A 262 7.26 8.04 2.88
C SER A 262 6.62 6.70 3.27
N ASN A 263 7.05 5.59 2.65
CA ASN A 263 6.59 4.24 2.95
C ASN A 263 7.39 3.62 4.10
N ALA A 264 6.73 3.15 5.16
CA ALA A 264 7.39 2.41 6.24
C ALA A 264 7.75 0.97 5.79
N SER A 265 8.95 0.49 6.14
CA SER A 265 9.45 -0.87 5.85
C SER A 265 10.29 -1.41 7.00
#